data_AF-A0A8H9J4P3-F1
#
_entry.id   AF-A0A8H9J4P3-F1
#
_cell.length_a   1.000
_cell.length_b   1.000
_cell.length_c   1.000
_cell.angle_alpha   90.00
_cell.angle_beta   90.00
_cell.angle_gamma   90.00
#
_symmetry.space_group_name_H-M   'P 1'
#
loop_
_entity.id
_entity.type
_entity.pdbx_description
1 polymer ?
#
loop_
_entity_poly.entity_id
_entity_poly.type
_entity_poly.pdbx_seq_one_letter_code
_entity_poly.pdbx_strand_id
1 'polypeptide(L)'
;MRAAASIVARVHAMTSAAETALPAPVELWAPGSAVVALGQGDGGEEAVAVWHVSPQGAPTGAWLVPAAEAFGEEETARRLLTSLERRGITGAVPGDVERILEQLSKAAGVDEWWREQLFSPVLAFEEVVARRAEIEKVVEDARATKNVAVVEWPADVTGYDVREFEDLRRVARLSRTTGEACGTAILVSRVLRWLVRQWAETEQVKNRRPYVRDALGEPQALPPTWLAAVQTGSVNVLPL
;
A
#
# COMPACT_ATOMS: atom_id res chain seq x y z
N MET A 1 -8.66 -8.10 -44.03
CA MET A 1 -8.86 -6.89 -43.21
C MET A 1 -9.75 -7.23 -42.04
N ARG A 2 -9.15 -7.62 -40.90
CA ARG A 2 -9.86 -7.90 -39.63
C ARG A 2 -9.54 -6.76 -38.68
N ALA A 3 -10.57 -6.12 -38.15
CA ALA A 3 -10.46 -5.16 -37.06
C ALA A 3 -10.22 -5.92 -35.75
N ALA A 4 -9.17 -5.58 -35.02
CA ALA A 4 -8.92 -6.05 -33.66
C ALA A 4 -9.69 -5.16 -32.69
N ALA A 5 -10.68 -5.73 -32.01
CA ALA A 5 -11.43 -5.08 -30.95
C ALA A 5 -10.66 -5.24 -29.63
N SER A 6 -10.25 -4.12 -29.03
CA SER A 6 -9.72 -4.04 -27.67
C SER A 6 -10.83 -4.35 -26.66
N ILE A 7 -10.64 -5.38 -25.84
CA ILE A 7 -11.59 -5.81 -24.80
C ILE A 7 -11.16 -5.18 -23.49
N VAL A 8 -11.87 -4.12 -23.07
CA VAL A 8 -11.84 -3.60 -21.70
C VAL A 8 -12.70 -4.51 -20.82
N ALA A 9 -12.06 -5.46 -20.13
CA ALA A 9 -12.75 -6.35 -19.19
C ALA A 9 -13.01 -5.62 -17.86
N ARG A 10 -14.21 -5.06 -17.71
CA ARG A 10 -14.70 -4.48 -16.45
C ARG A 10 -15.23 -5.61 -15.56
N VAL A 11 -14.41 -6.11 -14.63
CA VAL A 11 -14.84 -7.13 -13.66
C VAL A 11 -15.86 -6.53 -12.70
N HIS A 12 -17.09 -7.04 -12.73
CA HIS A 12 -18.18 -6.69 -11.81
C HIS A 12 -17.90 -7.27 -10.41
N ALA A 13 -17.94 -6.41 -9.39
CA ALA A 13 -17.97 -6.83 -7.99
C ALA A 13 -19.40 -7.22 -7.57
N MET A 14 -19.60 -8.43 -7.03
CA MET A 14 -20.85 -8.84 -6.37
C MET A 14 -20.60 -9.26 -4.91
N THR A 15 -21.07 -8.39 -4.03
CA THR A 15 -21.96 -8.63 -2.87
C THR A 15 -21.46 -9.36 -1.60
N SER A 16 -21.15 -8.51 -0.60
CA SER A 16 -21.64 -8.49 0.79
C SER A 16 -21.65 -9.77 1.64
N ALA A 17 -20.76 -9.79 2.64
CA ALA A 17 -20.99 -10.40 3.94
C ALA A 17 -20.82 -9.31 5.02
N ALA A 18 -21.68 -9.32 6.04
CA ALA A 18 -21.77 -8.30 7.08
C ALA A 18 -20.42 -8.06 7.78
N GLU A 19 -19.82 -6.91 7.49
CA GLU A 19 -18.56 -6.45 8.08
C GLU A 19 -18.90 -5.60 9.30
N THR A 20 -18.43 -6.04 10.48
CA THR A 20 -18.50 -5.28 11.72
C THR A 20 -17.95 -3.88 11.47
N ALA A 21 -18.79 -2.86 11.54
CA ALA A 21 -18.42 -1.50 11.18
C ALA A 21 -17.26 -0.99 12.07
N LEU A 22 -16.08 -0.89 11.48
CA LEU A 22 -14.94 -0.22 12.09
C LEU A 22 -15.30 1.27 12.30
N PRO A 23 -14.92 1.89 13.44
CA PRO A 23 -15.13 3.32 13.63
C PRO A 23 -14.39 4.11 12.54
N ALA A 24 -15.01 5.20 12.08
CA ALA A 24 -14.54 5.99 10.94
C ALA A 24 -13.05 6.38 11.11
N PRO A 25 -12.18 6.06 10.13
CA PRO A 25 -10.81 6.55 10.14
C PRO A 25 -10.83 8.08 10.16
N VAL A 26 -9.81 8.72 10.75
CA VAL A 26 -9.46 10.11 10.41
C VAL A 26 -9.58 10.21 8.90
N GLU A 27 -10.49 11.05 8.39
CA GLU A 27 -10.79 11.09 6.95
C GLU A 27 -9.49 11.38 6.20
N LEU A 28 -8.90 10.32 5.64
CA LEU A 28 -7.82 10.44 4.69
C LEU A 28 -8.47 10.98 3.42
N TRP A 29 -8.56 12.31 3.35
CA TRP A 29 -8.65 13.07 2.09
C TRP A 29 -7.37 12.93 1.26
N ALA A 30 -6.43 12.12 1.73
CA ALA A 30 -5.25 11.75 1.01
C ALA A 30 -5.64 10.78 -0.11
N PRO A 31 -5.12 10.97 -1.33
CA PRO A 31 -5.34 10.00 -2.38
C PRO A 31 -4.88 8.61 -1.96
N GLY A 32 -5.49 7.59 -2.57
CA GLY A 32 -5.10 6.21 -2.34
C GLY A 32 -3.66 5.91 -2.77
N SER A 33 -3.25 4.66 -2.61
CA SER A 33 -1.97 4.16 -3.13
C SER A 33 -2.14 3.52 -4.50
N ALA A 34 -1.03 3.32 -5.20
CA ALA A 34 -0.93 2.47 -6.38
C ALA A 34 0.06 1.34 -6.10
N VAL A 35 -0.31 0.15 -6.56
CA VAL A 35 0.55 -1.03 -6.55
C VAL A 35 1.00 -1.28 -7.97
N VAL A 36 2.30 -1.43 -8.17
CA VAL A 36 2.91 -1.79 -9.45
C VAL A 36 3.55 -3.17 -9.34
N ALA A 37 3.29 -4.02 -10.33
CA ALA A 37 3.88 -5.35 -10.42
C ALA A 37 4.18 -5.72 -11.88
N LEU A 38 5.21 -6.55 -12.07
CA LEU A 38 5.56 -7.15 -13.35
C LEU A 38 5.53 -8.67 -13.20
N GLY A 39 5.06 -9.37 -14.22
CA GLY A 39 5.05 -10.83 -14.27
C GLY A 39 4.15 -11.32 -15.40
N GLN A 40 4.00 -12.63 -15.56
CA GLN A 40 3.06 -13.19 -16.53
C GLN A 40 1.62 -12.68 -16.32
N GLY A 41 1.01 -12.23 -17.42
CA GLY A 41 -0.40 -11.94 -17.55
C GLY A 41 -1.22 -13.15 -18.00
N ASP A 42 -2.52 -12.95 -18.23
CA ASP A 42 -3.47 -14.03 -18.52
C ASP A 42 -3.17 -14.80 -19.83
N GLY A 43 -2.47 -14.16 -20.77
CA GLY A 43 -2.01 -14.77 -22.03
C GLY A 43 -0.68 -15.54 -21.94
N GLY A 44 -0.06 -15.60 -20.75
CA GLY A 44 1.28 -16.19 -20.56
C GLY A 44 2.45 -15.27 -20.94
N GLU A 45 2.16 -14.13 -21.57
CA GLU A 45 3.13 -13.07 -21.84
C GLU A 45 3.36 -12.20 -20.61
N GLU A 46 4.55 -11.61 -20.49
CA GLU A 46 4.85 -10.68 -19.39
C GLU A 46 3.99 -9.41 -19.52
N ALA A 47 3.49 -8.92 -18.38
CA ALA A 47 2.59 -7.78 -18.29
C ALA A 47 2.89 -6.91 -17.07
N VAL A 48 2.70 -5.61 -17.23
CA VAL A 48 2.72 -4.62 -16.16
C VAL A 48 1.31 -4.48 -15.59
N ALA A 49 1.19 -4.68 -14.28
CA ALA A 49 -0.03 -4.49 -13.52
C ALA A 49 0.06 -3.20 -12.70
N VAL A 50 -0.95 -2.33 -12.81
CA VAL A 50 -1.15 -1.18 -11.92
C VAL A 50 -2.49 -1.34 -11.20
N TRP A 51 -2.47 -1.30 -9.88
CA TRP A 51 -3.66 -1.45 -9.03
C TRP A 51 -3.82 -0.25 -8.12
N HIS A 52 -4.96 0.43 -8.21
CA HIS A 52 -5.30 1.49 -7.27
C HIS A 52 -5.89 0.91 -6.00
N VAL A 53 -5.44 1.43 -4.87
CA VAL A 53 -5.82 1.02 -3.53
C VAL A 53 -6.35 2.24 -2.80
N SER A 54 -7.54 2.17 -2.21
CA SER A 54 -8.09 3.25 -1.39
C SER A 54 -7.24 3.45 -0.12
N PRO A 55 -7.41 4.56 0.61
CA PRO A 55 -6.71 4.77 1.89
C PRO A 55 -6.96 3.65 2.93
N GLN A 56 -8.07 2.92 2.80
CA GLN A 56 -8.43 1.77 3.65
C GLN A 56 -7.87 0.44 3.13
N GLY A 57 -7.04 0.45 2.08
CA GLY A 57 -6.50 -0.77 1.49
C GLY A 57 -7.48 -1.50 0.55
N ALA A 58 -8.51 -0.84 0.00
CA ALA A 58 -9.45 -1.49 -0.92
C ALA A 58 -9.06 -1.30 -2.39
N PRO A 59 -9.07 -2.36 -3.23
CA PRO A 59 -8.83 -2.18 -4.66
C PRO A 59 -9.94 -1.32 -5.28
N THR A 60 -9.56 -0.30 -6.05
CA THR A 60 -10.47 0.71 -6.63
C THR A 60 -10.32 0.87 -8.14
N GLY A 61 -9.25 0.35 -8.73
CA GLY A 61 -8.98 0.38 -10.16
C GLY A 61 -7.83 -0.55 -10.51
N ALA A 62 -7.82 -1.06 -11.73
CA ALA A 62 -6.83 -2.03 -12.20
C ALA A 62 -6.55 -1.83 -13.69
N TRP A 63 -5.27 -1.89 -14.05
CA TRP A 63 -4.76 -1.90 -15.41
C TRP A 63 -3.77 -3.06 -15.53
N LEU A 64 -3.89 -3.81 -16.63
CA LEU A 64 -2.96 -4.87 -16.99
C LEU A 64 -2.60 -4.67 -18.46
N VAL A 65 -1.34 -4.41 -18.74
CA VAL A 65 -0.84 -4.09 -20.07
C VAL A 65 0.35 -5.00 -20.38
N PRO A 66 0.41 -5.63 -21.57
CA PRO A 66 1.58 -6.40 -21.97
C PRO A 66 2.87 -5.57 -21.84
N ALA A 67 3.93 -6.17 -21.32
CA ALA A 67 5.20 -5.48 -21.07
C ALA A 67 5.80 -4.92 -22.37
N ALA A 68 5.63 -5.64 -23.49
CA ALA A 68 6.06 -5.19 -24.81
C ALA A 68 5.39 -3.88 -25.23
N GLU A 69 4.10 -3.71 -24.95
CA GLU A 69 3.35 -2.47 -25.22
C GLU A 69 3.73 -1.39 -24.20
N ALA A 70 3.72 -1.74 -22.91
CA ALA A 70 4.00 -0.81 -21.81
C ALA A 70 5.38 -0.15 -21.89
N PHE A 71 6.41 -0.91 -22.31
CA PHE A 71 7.78 -0.42 -22.43
C PHE A 71 8.19 -0.05 -23.86
N GLY A 72 7.36 -0.38 -24.86
CA GLY A 72 7.64 -0.13 -26.28
C GLY A 72 6.88 1.05 -26.87
N GLU A 73 5.74 1.44 -26.30
CA GLU A 73 4.87 2.47 -26.84
C GLU A 73 4.76 3.69 -25.92
N GLU A 74 5.12 4.87 -26.43
CA GLU A 74 5.14 6.12 -25.68
C GLU A 74 3.78 6.48 -25.06
N GLU A 75 2.70 6.34 -25.84
CA GLU A 75 1.34 6.66 -25.36
C GLU A 75 0.88 5.69 -24.26
N THR A 76 1.18 4.41 -24.40
CA THR A 76 0.82 3.37 -23.42
C THR A 76 1.59 3.57 -22.12
N ALA A 77 2.89 3.85 -22.21
CA ALA A 77 3.72 4.19 -21.06
C ALA A 77 3.20 5.44 -20.32
N ARG A 78 2.87 6.51 -21.08
CA ARG A 78 2.29 7.74 -20.50
C ARG A 78 0.97 7.49 -19.80
N ARG A 79 0.08 6.68 -20.38
CA ARG A 79 -1.20 6.31 -19.75
C ARG A 79 -1.00 5.56 -18.44
N LEU A 80 -0.04 4.64 -18.38
CA LEU A 80 0.30 3.93 -17.14
C LEU A 80 0.87 4.89 -16.09
N LEU A 81 1.82 5.76 -16.44
CA LEU A 81 2.35 6.76 -15.51
C LEU A 81 1.27 7.74 -15.02
N THR A 82 0.38 8.18 -15.92
CA THR A 82 -0.75 9.06 -15.56
C THR A 82 -1.66 8.40 -14.52
N SER A 83 -1.83 7.07 -14.56
CA SER A 83 -2.64 6.37 -13.54
C SER A 83 -2.03 6.46 -12.13
N LEU A 84 -0.70 6.61 -12.04
CA LEU A 84 0.02 6.73 -10.77
C LEU A 84 0.02 8.14 -10.19
N GLU A 85 -0.47 9.14 -10.93
CA GLU A 85 -0.56 10.51 -10.44
C GLU A 85 -1.35 10.59 -9.15
N ARG A 86 -0.93 11.50 -8.29
CA ARG A 86 -1.61 11.74 -7.04
C ARG A 86 -1.66 10.49 -6.18
N ARG A 87 -0.64 9.62 -6.10
CA ARG A 87 -0.70 8.39 -5.27
C ARG A 87 0.65 8.07 -4.65
N GLY A 88 0.63 7.48 -3.45
CA GLY A 88 1.80 6.74 -2.95
C GLY A 88 1.96 5.45 -3.74
N ILE A 89 3.17 5.09 -4.16
CA ILE A 89 3.46 3.98 -5.06
C ILE A 89 4.25 2.90 -4.33
N THR A 90 3.89 1.63 -4.54
CA THR A 90 4.56 0.48 -3.91
C THR A 90 4.48 -0.77 -4.79
N GLY A 91 5.20 -1.81 -4.40
CA GLY A 91 5.09 -3.16 -4.95
C GLY A 91 5.54 -4.20 -3.92
N ALA A 92 5.70 -5.44 -4.37
CA ALA A 92 6.21 -6.51 -3.50
C ALA A 92 7.72 -6.38 -3.24
N VAL A 93 8.48 -5.96 -4.27
CA VAL A 93 9.93 -5.82 -4.19
C VAL A 93 10.28 -4.38 -4.57
N PRO A 94 10.84 -3.56 -3.65
CA PRO A 94 11.13 -2.15 -3.92
C PRO A 94 11.97 -1.91 -5.17
N GLY A 95 13.04 -2.70 -5.37
CA GLY A 95 13.91 -2.57 -6.55
C GLY A 95 13.22 -2.90 -7.87
N ASP A 96 12.18 -3.74 -7.87
CA ASP A 96 11.40 -4.01 -9.08
C ASP A 96 10.48 -2.83 -9.42
N VAL A 97 9.91 -2.16 -8.42
CA VAL A 97 9.04 -0.99 -8.65
C VAL A 97 9.84 0.12 -9.32
N GLU A 98 11.00 0.47 -8.76
CA GLU A 98 11.90 1.47 -9.35
C GLU A 98 12.24 1.11 -10.79
N ARG A 99 12.70 -0.12 -11.03
CA ARG A 99 13.03 -0.61 -12.38
C ARG A 99 11.86 -0.51 -13.36
N ILE A 100 10.64 -0.88 -12.94
CA ILE A 100 9.45 -0.78 -13.81
C ILE A 100 9.16 0.68 -14.14
N LEU A 101 9.18 1.56 -13.14
CA LEU A 101 8.85 2.98 -13.33
C LEU A 101 9.93 3.71 -14.14
N GLU A 102 11.21 3.37 -13.98
CA GLU A 102 12.31 3.86 -14.82
C GLU A 102 12.09 3.48 -16.30
N GLN A 103 11.73 2.22 -16.57
CA GLN A 103 11.44 1.76 -17.93
C GLN A 103 10.22 2.46 -18.53
N LEU A 104 9.15 2.63 -17.75
CA LEU A 104 7.96 3.38 -18.19
C LEU A 104 8.32 4.85 -18.45
N SER A 105 9.11 5.50 -17.59
CA SER A 105 9.50 6.90 -17.74
C SER A 105 10.32 7.11 -19.00
N LYS A 106 11.27 6.20 -19.26
CA LYS A 106 12.05 6.18 -20.49
C LYS A 106 11.18 5.99 -21.74
N ALA A 107 10.24 5.04 -21.72
CA ALA A 107 9.34 4.79 -22.84
C ALA A 107 8.40 5.98 -23.10
N ALA A 108 7.93 6.64 -22.04
CA ALA A 108 7.07 7.82 -22.10
C ALA A 108 7.80 9.12 -22.47
N GLY A 109 9.13 9.12 -22.44
CA GLY A 109 9.96 10.31 -22.68
C GLY A 109 9.84 11.37 -21.58
N VAL A 110 9.72 10.96 -20.31
CA VAL A 110 9.57 11.86 -19.15
C VAL A 110 10.63 11.59 -18.09
N ASP A 111 10.91 12.59 -17.25
CA ASP A 111 11.79 12.45 -16.09
C ASP A 111 11.13 11.65 -14.95
N GLU A 112 11.93 11.23 -13.97
CA GLU A 112 11.51 10.37 -12.85
C GLU A 112 10.80 11.14 -11.72
N TRP A 113 9.63 11.71 -12.02
CA TRP A 113 8.82 12.50 -11.08
C TRP A 113 8.24 11.69 -9.90
N TRP A 114 8.33 10.35 -9.93
CA TRP A 114 7.67 9.43 -9.00
C TRP A 114 8.51 9.01 -7.78
N ARG A 115 9.82 9.30 -7.74
CA ARG A 115 10.73 8.74 -6.72
C ARG A 115 10.29 9.02 -5.28
N GLU A 116 9.89 10.25 -4.99
CA GLU A 116 9.45 10.66 -3.63
C GLU A 116 8.05 10.14 -3.26
N GLN A 117 7.35 9.48 -4.19
CA GLN A 117 6.05 8.84 -3.96
C GLN A 117 6.21 7.37 -3.57
N LEU A 118 7.43 6.82 -3.60
CA LEU A 118 7.67 5.43 -3.24
C LEU A 118 7.61 5.20 -1.73
N PHE A 119 7.04 4.05 -1.34
CA PHE A 119 7.14 3.54 0.02
C PHE A 119 7.30 2.01 0.03
N SER A 120 7.74 1.47 1.16
CA SER A 120 7.93 0.03 1.37
C SER A 120 6.91 -0.52 2.36
N PRO A 121 6.17 -1.60 2.02
CA PRO A 121 5.27 -2.26 2.97
C PRO A 121 6.03 -2.89 4.14
N VAL A 122 7.29 -3.28 3.94
CA VAL A 122 8.15 -3.83 5.00
C VAL A 122 8.53 -2.74 5.99
N LEU A 123 8.94 -1.55 5.51
CA LEU A 123 9.23 -0.42 6.40
C LEU A 123 7.98 0.05 7.16
N ALA A 124 6.84 0.09 6.47
CA ALA A 124 5.56 0.41 7.11
C ALA A 124 5.19 -0.59 8.23
N PHE A 125 5.58 -1.86 8.10
CA PHE A 125 5.43 -2.85 9.16
C PHE A 125 6.39 -2.59 10.34
N GLU A 126 7.65 -2.28 10.06
CA GLU A 126 8.63 -1.92 11.10
C GLU A 126 8.14 -0.71 11.91
N GLU A 127 7.56 0.29 11.24
CA GLU A 127 6.95 1.45 11.89
C GLU A 127 5.78 1.08 12.81
N VAL A 128 4.94 0.11 12.42
CA VAL A 128 3.88 -0.43 13.30
C VAL A 128 4.49 -1.04 14.56
N VAL A 129 5.52 -1.89 14.40
CA VAL A 129 6.19 -2.56 15.53
C VAL A 129 6.85 -1.54 16.46
N ALA A 130 7.60 -0.59 15.89
CA ALA A 130 8.25 0.47 16.64
C ALA A 130 7.24 1.32 17.42
N ARG A 131 6.13 1.71 16.78
CA ARG A 131 5.08 2.50 17.44
C ARG A 131 4.40 1.74 18.58
N ARG A 132 4.18 0.44 18.45
CA ARG A 132 3.66 -0.38 19.57
C ARG A 132 4.62 -0.41 20.75
N ALA A 133 5.92 -0.57 20.49
CA ALA A 133 6.94 -0.55 21.54
C ALA A 133 7.03 0.83 22.24
N GLU A 134 6.92 1.93 21.49
CA GLU A 134 6.84 3.30 22.06
C GLU A 134 5.64 3.45 23.00
N ILE A 135 4.46 2.99 22.58
CA ILE A 135 3.24 3.04 23.38
C ILE A 135 3.38 2.21 24.66
N GLU A 136 3.91 0.98 24.55
CA GLU A 136 4.16 0.11 25.69
C GLU A 136 5.10 0.76 26.70
N LYS A 137 6.19 1.38 26.24
CA LYS A 137 7.12 2.12 27.10
C LYS A 137 6.43 3.24 27.85
N VAL A 138 5.64 4.07 27.16
CA VAL A 138 4.89 5.18 27.81
C VAL A 138 3.89 4.65 28.83
N VAL A 139 3.24 3.51 28.55
CA VAL A 139 2.32 2.88 29.50
C VAL A 139 3.06 2.35 30.72
N GLU A 140 4.22 1.72 30.56
CA GLU A 140 5.02 1.22 31.68
C GLU A 140 5.55 2.36 32.55
N ASP A 141 6.06 3.44 31.94
CA ASP A 141 6.47 4.65 32.67
C ASP A 141 5.31 5.26 33.47
N ALA A 142 4.09 5.26 32.90
CA ALA A 142 2.90 5.72 33.61
C ALA A 142 2.50 4.80 34.77
N ARG A 143 2.73 3.48 34.65
CA ARG A 143 2.41 2.50 35.71
C ARG A 143 3.26 2.67 36.95
N ALA A 144 4.47 3.22 36.83
CA ALA A 144 5.30 3.55 37.99
C ALA A 144 4.66 4.61 38.92
N THR A 145 3.73 5.41 38.40
CA THR A 145 3.13 6.55 39.13
C THR A 145 1.60 6.49 39.22
N LYS A 146 0.94 5.66 38.41
CA LYS A 146 -0.53 5.59 38.29
C LYS A 146 -0.98 4.13 38.20
N ASN A 147 -2.17 3.82 38.73
CA ASN A 147 -2.77 2.50 38.56
C ASN A 147 -3.39 2.36 37.16
N VAL A 148 -2.60 1.94 36.19
CA VAL A 148 -2.99 1.82 34.77
C VAL A 148 -2.80 0.38 34.29
N ALA A 149 -3.76 -0.12 33.51
CA ALA A 149 -3.68 -1.45 32.92
C ALA A 149 -2.62 -1.50 31.80
N VAL A 150 -2.03 -2.68 31.59
CA VAL A 150 -1.12 -2.95 30.46
C VAL A 150 -1.88 -2.79 29.13
N VAL A 151 -1.16 -2.57 28.03
CA VAL A 151 -1.77 -2.60 26.69
C VAL A 151 -1.76 -4.03 26.18
N GLU A 152 -2.92 -4.52 25.79
CA GLU A 152 -3.06 -5.82 25.13
C GLU A 152 -3.35 -5.59 23.65
N TRP A 153 -2.52 -6.15 22.78
CA TRP A 153 -2.70 -6.05 21.34
C TRP A 153 -3.60 -7.18 20.83
N PRO A 154 -4.64 -6.88 20.03
CA PRO A 154 -5.52 -7.92 19.46
C PRO A 154 -4.79 -8.94 18.59
N ALA A 155 -3.74 -8.49 17.89
CA ALA A 155 -2.87 -9.33 17.08
C ALA A 155 -1.43 -9.17 17.55
N ASP A 156 -0.76 -10.27 17.86
CA ASP A 156 0.68 -10.25 18.10
C ASP A 156 1.42 -10.14 16.78
N VAL A 157 2.19 -9.06 16.64
CA VAL A 157 3.03 -8.75 15.49
C VAL A 157 4.49 -8.59 15.89
N THR A 158 4.81 -8.86 17.17
CA THR A 158 6.16 -8.76 17.71
C THR A 158 6.90 -10.10 17.55
N GLY A 159 8.23 -10.07 17.57
CA GLY A 159 9.05 -11.28 17.50
C GLY A 159 9.21 -11.90 16.11
N TYR A 160 8.67 -11.27 15.07
CA TYR A 160 8.93 -11.65 13.68
C TYR A 160 10.12 -10.87 13.10
N ASP A 161 11.08 -11.59 12.51
CA ASP A 161 12.14 -10.99 11.68
C ASP A 161 11.61 -10.88 10.25
N VAL A 162 11.02 -9.72 9.92
CA VAL A 162 10.44 -9.44 8.60
C VAL A 162 11.46 -8.64 7.79
N ARG A 163 12.06 -9.27 6.78
CA ARG A 163 13.07 -8.61 5.93
C ARG A 163 12.57 -8.35 4.52
N GLU A 164 11.66 -9.20 4.06
CA GLU A 164 11.10 -9.14 2.72
C GLU A 164 9.57 -9.25 2.74
N PHE A 165 8.96 -8.91 1.62
CA PHE A 165 7.51 -8.93 1.48
C PHE A 165 6.90 -10.31 1.69
N GLU A 166 7.62 -11.38 1.35
CA GLU A 166 7.15 -12.75 1.59
C GLU A 166 7.06 -13.09 3.09
N ASP A 167 7.95 -12.55 3.92
CA ASP A 167 7.83 -12.66 5.39
C ASP A 167 6.60 -11.90 5.88
N LEU A 168 6.40 -10.69 5.38
CA LEU A 168 5.25 -9.87 5.70
C LEU A 168 3.92 -10.56 5.34
N ARG A 169 3.86 -11.22 4.18
CA ARG A 169 2.73 -12.05 3.78
C ARG A 169 2.46 -13.18 4.77
N ARG A 170 3.51 -13.86 5.24
CA ARG A 170 3.40 -14.96 6.23
C ARG A 170 2.88 -14.45 7.57
N VAL A 171 3.41 -13.32 8.06
CA VAL A 171 2.95 -12.66 9.29
C VAL A 171 1.47 -12.26 9.16
N ALA A 172 1.08 -11.70 8.02
CA ALA A 172 -0.31 -11.36 7.71
C ALA A 172 -1.23 -12.58 7.49
N ARG A 173 -0.67 -13.81 7.45
CA ARG A 173 -1.37 -15.08 7.20
C ARG A 173 -2.18 -15.08 5.90
N LEU A 174 -1.66 -14.42 4.86
CA LEU A 174 -2.33 -14.31 3.57
C LEU A 174 -1.90 -15.43 2.63
N SER A 175 -2.84 -16.16 2.03
CA SER A 175 -2.50 -17.14 0.99
C SER A 175 -1.88 -16.48 -0.24
N ARG A 176 -0.98 -17.19 -0.92
CA ARG A 176 -0.50 -16.78 -2.24
C ARG A 176 -1.66 -16.72 -3.22
N THR A 177 -1.57 -15.82 -4.18
CA THR A 177 -2.54 -15.67 -5.27
C THR A 177 -1.96 -16.27 -6.55
N THR A 178 -2.81 -16.80 -7.41
CA THR A 178 -2.44 -17.30 -8.75
C THR A 178 -2.44 -16.18 -9.78
N GLY A 179 -1.61 -16.30 -10.83
CA GLY A 179 -1.37 -15.22 -11.81
C GLY A 179 -0.25 -14.31 -11.31
N GLU A 180 0.81 -14.12 -12.10
CA GLU A 180 2.04 -13.51 -11.59
C GLU A 180 1.87 -12.00 -11.40
N ALA A 181 1.55 -11.22 -12.45
CA ALA A 181 1.43 -9.77 -12.31
C ALA A 181 0.19 -9.36 -11.49
N CYS A 182 -1.00 -9.80 -11.94
CA CYS A 182 -2.28 -9.48 -11.30
C CYS A 182 -2.37 -10.06 -9.88
N GLY A 183 -1.97 -11.33 -9.69
CA GLY A 183 -2.01 -11.97 -8.38
C GLY A 183 -1.03 -11.34 -7.39
N THR A 184 0.14 -10.88 -7.84
CA THR A 184 1.06 -10.10 -7.02
C THR A 184 0.45 -8.77 -6.62
N ALA A 185 -0.13 -8.01 -7.56
CA ALA A 185 -0.76 -6.72 -7.26
C ALA A 185 -1.91 -6.84 -6.25
N ILE A 186 -2.75 -7.88 -6.41
CA ILE A 186 -3.83 -8.22 -5.46
C ILE A 186 -3.25 -8.59 -4.08
N LEU A 187 -2.19 -9.39 -4.05
CA LEU A 187 -1.57 -9.82 -2.81
C LEU A 187 -0.98 -8.64 -2.02
N VAL A 188 -0.25 -7.74 -2.70
CA VAL A 188 0.27 -6.49 -2.12
C VAL A 188 -0.89 -5.65 -1.60
N SER A 189 -1.97 -5.47 -2.37
CA SER A 189 -3.14 -4.73 -1.92
C SER A 189 -3.76 -5.29 -0.62
N ARG A 190 -3.80 -6.63 -0.47
CA ARG A 190 -4.26 -7.29 0.75
C ARG A 190 -3.31 -7.06 1.93
N VAL A 191 -2.00 -7.07 1.70
CA VAL A 191 -0.99 -6.71 2.71
C VAL A 191 -1.15 -5.26 3.16
N LEU A 192 -1.31 -4.33 2.22
CA LEU A 192 -1.55 -2.91 2.54
C LEU A 192 -2.80 -2.73 3.41
N ARG A 193 -3.91 -3.41 3.07
CA ARG A 193 -5.12 -3.41 3.91
C ARG A 193 -4.85 -3.92 5.32
N TRP A 194 -4.10 -5.01 5.44
CA TRP A 194 -3.73 -5.57 6.73
C TRP A 194 -2.88 -4.58 7.54
N LEU A 195 -1.90 -3.92 6.91
CA LEU A 195 -1.07 -2.89 7.54
C LEU A 195 -1.89 -1.69 8.04
N VAL A 196 -2.82 -1.18 7.22
CA VAL A 196 -3.74 -0.10 7.64
C VAL A 196 -4.50 -0.50 8.90
N ARG A 197 -5.00 -1.74 8.96
CA ARG A 197 -5.68 -2.24 10.15
C ARG A 197 -4.74 -2.30 11.36
N GLN A 198 -3.53 -2.83 11.20
CA GLN A 198 -2.56 -2.90 12.31
C GLN A 198 -2.15 -1.53 12.82
N TRP A 199 -1.99 -0.56 11.91
CA TRP A 199 -1.69 0.83 12.27
C TRP A 199 -2.87 1.49 12.98
N ALA A 200 -4.09 1.37 12.45
CA ALA A 200 -5.29 1.93 13.06
C ALA A 200 -5.54 1.37 14.47
N GLU A 201 -5.37 0.07 14.67
CA GLU A 201 -5.44 -0.59 15.99
C GLU A 201 -4.40 0.00 16.96
N THR A 202 -3.18 0.27 16.45
CA THR A 202 -2.07 0.83 17.24
C THR A 202 -2.36 2.27 17.67
N GLU A 203 -2.71 3.14 16.73
CA GLU A 203 -2.96 4.56 16.99
C GLU A 203 -4.26 4.80 17.78
N GLN A 204 -5.23 3.87 17.75
CA GLN A 204 -6.46 3.96 18.55
C GLN A 204 -6.17 3.98 20.06
N VAL A 205 -5.02 3.50 20.52
CA VAL A 205 -4.63 3.59 21.94
C VAL A 205 -4.58 5.05 22.40
N LYS A 206 -4.10 5.97 21.56
CA LYS A 206 -4.05 7.42 21.86
C LYS A 206 -5.45 8.03 22.06
N ASN A 207 -6.47 7.46 21.42
CA ASN A 207 -7.86 7.89 21.62
C ASN A 207 -8.40 7.48 22.98
N ARG A 208 -7.99 6.31 23.48
CA ARG A 208 -8.48 5.74 24.75
C ARG A 208 -7.61 6.16 25.95
N ARG A 209 -6.38 6.60 25.72
CA ARG A 209 -5.38 6.89 26.77
C ARG A 209 -4.73 8.27 26.52
N PRO A 210 -5.30 9.36 27.09
CA PRO A 210 -4.82 10.73 26.85
C PRO A 210 -3.34 10.94 27.13
N TYR A 211 -2.81 10.35 28.21
CA TYR A 211 -1.39 10.48 28.56
C TYR A 211 -0.44 9.86 27.50
N VAL A 212 -0.89 8.89 26.70
CA VAL A 212 -0.13 8.36 25.57
C VAL A 212 -0.13 9.35 24.42
N ARG A 213 -1.27 10.01 24.17
CA ARG A 213 -1.38 11.08 23.17
C ARG A 213 -0.54 12.29 23.55
N ASP A 214 -0.55 12.69 24.81
CA ASP A 214 0.26 13.81 25.30
C ASP A 214 1.76 13.55 25.07
N ALA A 215 2.19 12.30 25.19
CA ALA A 215 3.59 11.90 24.99
C ALA A 215 3.98 11.69 23.52
N LEU A 216 3.09 11.11 22.70
CA LEU A 216 3.38 10.64 21.33
C LEU A 216 2.66 11.43 20.23
N GLY A 217 1.99 12.53 20.61
CA GLY A 217 1.19 13.37 19.73
C GLY A 217 -0.14 12.75 19.30
N GLU A 218 -0.82 13.45 18.40
CA GLU A 218 -2.12 13.04 17.86
C GLU A 218 -2.05 11.71 17.08
N PRO A 219 -3.18 10.98 16.97
CA PRO A 219 -3.27 9.80 16.13
C PRO A 219 -2.96 10.13 14.66
N GLN A 220 -2.09 9.34 14.05
CA GLN A 220 -1.76 9.42 12.63
C GLN A 220 -2.56 8.39 11.83
N ALA A 221 -2.93 8.73 10.60
CA ALA A 221 -3.83 7.89 9.81
C ALA A 221 -3.12 6.72 9.08
N LEU A 222 -1.81 6.83 8.84
CA LEU A 222 -0.96 5.81 8.21
C LEU A 222 0.43 5.78 8.87
N PRO A 223 1.21 4.70 8.68
CA PRO A 223 2.63 4.67 9.04
C PRO A 223 3.40 5.86 8.41
N PRO A 224 4.37 6.48 9.12
CA PRO A 224 4.97 7.74 8.71
C PRO A 224 5.54 7.76 7.29
N THR A 225 6.32 6.75 6.90
CA THR A 225 6.90 6.69 5.54
C THR A 225 5.81 6.59 4.46
N TRP A 226 4.79 5.77 4.70
CA TRP A 226 3.65 5.64 3.80
C TRP A 226 2.83 6.93 3.73
N LEU A 227 2.58 7.58 4.86
CA LEU A 227 1.86 8.86 4.92
C LEU A 227 2.59 9.93 4.11
N ALA A 228 3.91 10.04 4.28
CA ALA A 228 4.73 10.99 3.54
C ALA A 228 4.65 10.75 2.02
N ALA A 229 4.79 9.50 1.58
CA ALA A 229 4.67 9.12 0.17
C ALA A 229 3.31 9.49 -0.43
N VAL A 230 2.21 9.27 0.31
CA VAL A 230 0.87 9.64 -0.13
C VAL A 230 0.68 11.16 -0.17
N GLN A 231 1.22 11.89 0.82
CA GLN A 231 1.15 13.35 0.86
C GLN A 231 1.92 13.98 -0.30
N THR A 232 3.14 13.52 -0.55
CA THR A 232 3.93 13.91 -1.73
C THR A 232 3.16 13.59 -3.00
N GLY A 233 2.64 12.36 -3.10
CA GLY A 233 1.83 11.92 -4.23
C GLY A 233 0.71 12.90 -4.50
N SER A 234 -0.10 13.26 -3.50
CA SER A 234 -1.34 14.03 -3.64
C SER A 234 -1.26 15.33 -4.45
N VAL A 235 -0.08 15.96 -4.49
CA VAL A 235 0.18 17.20 -5.23
C VAL A 235 1.00 16.98 -6.51
N ASN A 236 1.55 15.78 -6.69
CA ASN A 236 2.45 15.45 -7.78
C ASN A 236 1.68 14.90 -8.99
N VAL A 237 1.99 15.47 -10.16
CA VAL A 237 1.32 15.24 -11.44
C VAL A 237 2.43 15.04 -12.49
N LEU A 238 2.18 14.20 -13.48
CA LEU A 238 3.14 13.94 -14.56
C LEU A 238 3.51 15.27 -15.25
N PRO A 239 4.80 15.61 -15.36
CA PRO A 239 5.24 16.77 -16.12
C PRO A 239 5.11 16.45 -17.62
N LEU A 240 3.99 16.87 -18.23
CA LEU A 240 3.69 16.74 -19.65
C LEU A 240 4.11 17.98 -20.46
#